data_AF-A0A535F6B7-F1
#
_entry.id   AF-A0A535F6B7-F1
#
_cell.length_a   1.000
_cell.length_b   1.000
_cell.length_c   1.000
_cell.angle_alpha   90.00
_cell.angle_beta   90.00
_cell.angle_gamma   90.00
#
_symmetry.space_group_name_H-M   'P 1'
#
loop_
_entity.id
_entity.type
_entity.pdbx_description
1 polymer ?
#
loop_
_entity_poly.entity_id
_entity_poly.type
_entity_poly.pdbx_seq_one_letter_code
_entity_poly.pdbx_strand_id
1 'polypeptide(L)' 'MQWLTNCDAGELLTRNPQLKIACIGPITSQTARELGLKVDIEAREFTIDGLVEAIVQSEG' A
#
# COMPACT_ATOMS: atom_id res chain seq x y z
N MET A 1 17.90 17.75 -2.98
CA MET A 1 16.91 16.80 -2.42
C MET A 1 15.64 16.87 -3.26
N GLN A 2 15.61 16.19 -4.42
CA GLN A 2 14.53 16.31 -5.41
C GLN A 2 13.75 14.98 -5.62
N TRP A 3 14.09 13.93 -4.86
CA TRP A 3 13.47 12.60 -5.00
C TRP A 3 12.12 12.48 -4.25
N LEU A 4 11.83 13.38 -3.30
CA LEU A 4 10.59 13.38 -2.52
C LEU A 4 9.42 14.08 -3.23
N THR A 5 9.69 14.94 -4.23
CA THR A 5 8.66 15.83 -4.81
C THR A 5 7.83 15.20 -5.92
N ASN A 6 8.20 14.00 -6.40
CA ASN A 6 7.58 13.39 -7.57
C ASN A 6 6.76 12.11 -7.26
N CYS A 7 6.58 11.76 -6.00
CA CYS A 7 5.79 10.57 -5.65
C CYS A 7 4.32 10.95 -5.49
N ASP A 8 3.63 11.21 -6.61
CA ASP A 8 2.17 11.27 -6.63
C ASP A 8 1.64 9.83 -6.78
N ALA A 9 1.30 9.23 -5.63
CA ALA A 9 0.70 7.91 -5.60
C ALA A 9 -0.62 7.85 -6.40
N GLY A 10 -1.36 8.97 -6.51
CA GLY A 10 -2.57 9.07 -7.31
C GLY A 10 -2.30 8.96 -8.82
N GLU A 11 -1.26 9.62 -9.32
CA GLU A 11 -0.84 9.49 -10.73
C GLU A 11 -0.41 8.05 -11.05
N LEU A 12 0.40 7.44 -10.17
CA LEU A 12 0.86 6.05 -10.35
C LEU A 12 -0.30 5.05 -10.39
N LEU A 13 -1.27 5.17 -9.48
CA LEU A 13 -2.46 4.32 -9.48
C LEU A 13 -3.32 4.53 -10.73
N THR A 14 -3.45 5.77 -11.20
CA THR A 14 -4.20 6.09 -12.43
C THR A 14 -3.56 5.45 -13.66
N ARG A 15 -2.22 5.47 -13.73
CA ARG A 15 -1.47 4.92 -14.87
C ARG A 15 -1.29 3.40 -14.78
N ASN A 16 -1.43 2.82 -13.59
CA ASN A 16 -1.26 1.39 -13.34
C ASN A 16 -2.44 0.86 -12.53
N PRO A 17 -3.61 0.64 -13.16
CA PRO A 17 -4.82 0.20 -12.45
C PRO A 17 -4.71 -1.18 -11.80
N GLN A 18 -3.65 -1.94 -12.12
CA GLN A 18 -3.34 -3.25 -11.53
C GLN A 18 -2.46 -3.14 -10.27
N LEU A 19 -1.95 -1.94 -9.95
CA LEU A 19 -1.14 -1.73 -8.75
C LEU A 19 -2.00 -1.88 -7.51
N LYS A 20 -1.57 -2.72 -6.57
CA LYS A 20 -2.20 -2.91 -5.26
C LYS A 20 -1.39 -2.17 -4.19
N ILE A 21 -2.07 -1.57 -3.22
CA ILE A 21 -1.43 -0.97 -2.05
C ILE A 21 -1.53 -1.94 -0.87
N ALA A 22 -0.37 -2.31 -0.33
CA ALA A 22 -0.25 -3.14 0.88
C ALA A 22 0.28 -2.32 2.06
N CYS A 23 -0.36 -2.46 3.23
CA CYS A 23 0.06 -1.82 4.48
C CYS A 23 0.49 -2.87 5.52
N ILE A 24 1.55 -2.55 6.26
CA ILE A 24 2.14 -3.40 7.32
C ILE A 24 1.24 -3.54 8.56
N GLY A 25 0.25 -2.65 8.72
CA GLY A 25 -0.66 -2.70 9.85
C GLY A 25 -1.69 -1.56 9.86
N PRO A 26 -2.60 -1.56 10.85
CA PRO A 26 -3.82 -0.76 10.84
C PRO A 26 -3.58 0.75 10.92
N ILE A 27 -2.53 1.19 11.62
CA ILE A 27 -2.17 2.61 11.70
C ILE A 27 -1.73 3.14 10.32
N THR A 28 -0.87 2.39 9.64
CA THR A 28 -0.42 2.75 8.29
C THR A 28 -1.58 2.73 7.29
N SER A 29 -2.47 1.74 7.39
CA SER A 29 -3.67 1.68 6.56
C SER A 29 -4.59 2.88 6.80
N GLN A 30 -4.78 3.30 8.05
CA GLN A 30 -5.57 4.49 8.38
C GLN A 30 -4.97 5.73 7.72
N THR A 31 -3.67 5.97 7.90
CA THR A 31 -2.99 7.12 7.28
C THR A 31 -3.09 7.09 5.75
N ALA A 32 -2.90 5.92 5.11
CA ALA A 32 -3.04 5.79 3.66
C ALA A 32 -4.46 6.15 3.20
N ARG A 33 -5.49 5.69 3.91
CA ARG A 33 -6.90 6.01 3.62
C ARG A 33 -7.21 7.50 3.81
N GLU A 34 -6.67 8.12 4.86
CA GLU A 34 -6.80 9.58 5.11
C GLU A 34 -6.16 10.41 4.00
N LEU A 35 -5.10 9.89 3.37
CA LEU A 35 -4.46 10.47 2.18
C LEU A 35 -5.19 10.15 0.87
N GLY A 36 -6.35 9.49 0.92
CA GLY A 36 -7.16 9.16 -0.25
C GLY A 36 -6.71 7.91 -1.01
N LEU A 37 -5.78 7.13 -0.46
CA LEU A 37 -5.33 5.88 -1.08
C LEU A 37 -6.27 4.72 -0.73
N LYS A 38 -6.55 3.88 -1.73
CA LYS A 38 -7.26 2.61 -1.54
C LYS A 38 -6.26 1.56 -1.09
N VAL A 39 -6.33 1.17 0.19
CA VAL A 39 -5.55 0.04 0.70
C VAL A 39 -6.25 -1.25 0.30
N ASP A 40 -5.57 -2.06 -0.52
CA ASP A 40 -6.06 -3.35 -1.02
C ASP A 40 -5.70 -4.50 -0.09
N ILE A 41 -4.55 -4.40 0.58
CA ILE A 41 -3.98 -5.47 1.41
C ILE A 41 -3.54 -4.86 2.75
N GLU A 42 -3.92 -5.50 3.85
CA GLU A 42 -3.43 -5.15 5.19
C GLU A 42 -2.92 -6.43 5.86
N ALA A 43 -1.69 -6.39 6.36
CA ALA A 43 -1.08 -7.49 7.06
C ALA A 43 -1.77 -7.74 8.41
N ARG A 44 -2.07 -9.01 8.73
CA ARG A 44 -2.61 -9.40 10.04
C ARG A 44 -1.55 -9.32 11.14
N GLU A 45 -0.33 -9.71 10.82
CA GLU A 45 0.83 -9.59 11.69
C GLU A 45 1.71 -8.44 11.23
N PHE A 46 2.11 -7.57 12.16
CA PHE A 46 2.85 -6.34 11.86
C PHE A 46 4.36 -6.60 11.76
N THR A 47 4.71 -7.60 10.98
CA THR A 47 6.06 -8.09 10.74
C THR A 47 6.32 -8.15 9.23
N ILE A 48 7.59 -8.22 8.84
CA ILE A 48 7.96 -8.36 7.43
C ILE A 48 7.32 -9.64 6.86
N ASP A 49 7.39 -10.74 7.60
CA ASP A 49 6.81 -12.03 7.18
C ASP A 49 5.29 -11.92 7.01
N GLY A 50 4.60 -11.28 7.95
CA GLY A 50 3.15 -11.06 7.87
C GLY A 50 2.73 -10.21 6.67
N LEU A 51 3.53 -9.20 6.29
CA LEU A 51 3.28 -8.42 5.09
C LEU A 51 3.51 -9.22 3.81
N VAL A 52 4.62 -9.97 3.73
CA VAL A 52 4.91 -10.81 2.58
C VAL A 52 3.81 -11.85 2.39
N GLU A 53 3.38 -12.50 3.47
CA GLU A 53 2.28 -13.47 3.43
C GLU A 53 0.99 -12.81 2.92
N ALA A 54 0.63 -11.64 3.45
CA ALA A 54 -0.58 -10.92 3.02
C ALA A 54 -0.54 -10.55 1.52
N ILE A 55 0.64 -10.17 1.00
CA ILE A 55 0.82 -9.90 -0.43
C ILE A 55 0.63 -11.17 -1.25
N VAL A 56 1.30 -12.28 -0.88
CA VAL A 56 1.21 -13.55 -1.60
C VAL A 56 -0.23 -14.09 -1.62
N GLN A 57 -0.94 -13.99 -0.50
CA GLN A 57 -2.35 -14.42 -0.40
C GLN A 57 -3.31 -13.58 -1.26
N SER A 58 -2.92 -12.38 -1.67
CA SER A 58 -3.74 -11.49 -2.48
C SER A 58 -3.65 -11.74 -3.99
N GLU A 59 -2.72 -12.57 -4.44
CA GLU A 59 -2.42 -12.85 -5.86
C GLU A 59 -3.28 -13.99 -6.45
N GLY A 60 -4.57 -14.02 -6.08
CA GLY A 60 -5.58 -14.95 -6.62
C GLY A 60 -6.27 -14.44 -7.88
#